data_AF-A0A3N1IKV5-F1
#
_entry.id   AF-A0A3N1IKV5-F1
#
_cell.length_a   1.000
_cell.length_b   1.000
_cell.length_c   1.000
_cell.angle_alpha   90.00
_cell.angle_beta   90.00
_cell.angle_gamma   90.00
#
_symmetry.space_group_name_H-M   'P 1'
#
loop_
_entity.id
_entity.type
_entity.pdbx_description
1 polymer ?
#
loop_
_entity_poly.entity_id
_entity_poly.type
_entity_poly.pdbx_seq_one_letter_code
_entity_poly.pdbx_strand_id
1 'polypeptide(L)'
;MTLVVEPSPEPSAPAAPPLSDLVARDAREFGVYARTGGWAFALMVARSVRPGGQAAGESPKVSAKEFAELAGCSPERVMRHYRAWDRAADDGLVPHFETLEPGQETDLPDADVWLSYYVSRNSATSERGTAIAQAAEAEGIRPTKALEVAENPTALRAAILADPSTAHAARAALLDRVREDPGLQAELARDVVRTDDLKKAVATESRAADRIGYVRQIAESGRIRTPAGQTVEAPADLREEAERHLSLIDELEDGEDTGEWATEAYDTMRSLVAETVEADPELRVQERRTRFYSSLQKATRAFEELTFDDAQDYYEDDMVRRLEELQQAIGTCLSALRGAGAHHSHG
;
A
#
# COMPACT_ATOMS: atom_id res chain seq x y z
N MET A 1 68.10 7.93 85.46
CA MET A 1 67.53 8.50 84.23
C MET A 1 67.14 7.35 83.33
N THR A 2 65.87 6.97 83.34
CA THR A 2 65.35 5.80 82.63
C THR A 2 64.89 6.23 81.24
N LEU A 3 65.50 5.68 80.20
CA LEU A 3 65.10 5.89 78.80
C LEU A 3 63.88 5.03 78.49
N VAL A 4 62.76 5.67 78.16
CA VAL A 4 61.55 5.03 77.64
C VAL A 4 61.63 5.08 76.12
N VAL A 5 61.59 3.90 75.49
CA VAL A 5 61.46 3.71 74.05
C VAL A 5 59.97 3.83 73.69
N GLU A 6 59.61 4.77 72.84
CA GLU A 6 58.27 4.88 72.26
C GLU A 6 58.11 3.91 71.06
N PRO A 7 56.95 3.26 70.89
CA PRO A 7 56.69 2.35 69.78
C PRO A 7 56.31 3.11 68.49
N SER A 8 56.85 2.66 67.36
CA SER A 8 56.46 3.10 66.01
C SER A 8 55.02 2.67 65.67
N PRO A 9 54.22 3.52 64.99
CA PRO A 9 52.90 3.13 64.50
C PRO A 9 53.01 2.34 63.17
N GLU A 10 52.27 1.24 63.09
CA GLU A 10 52.06 0.43 61.88
C GLU A 10 51.27 1.21 60.80
N PRO A 11 51.47 0.93 59.49
CA PRO A 11 50.79 1.63 58.41
C PRO A 11 49.33 1.17 58.24
N SER A 12 48.41 2.14 58.27
CA SER A 12 46.98 1.98 58.02
C SER A 12 46.71 1.57 56.56
N ALA A 13 45.86 0.56 56.35
CA ALA A 13 45.41 0.09 55.03
C ALA A 13 44.66 1.19 54.24
N PRO A 14 44.73 1.21 52.90
CA PRO A 14 44.04 2.23 52.10
C PRO A 14 42.52 2.09 52.23
N ALA A 15 41.84 3.23 52.47
CA ALA A 15 40.39 3.32 52.53
C ALA A 15 39.75 2.91 51.20
N ALA A 16 38.66 2.16 51.25
CA ALA A 16 37.90 1.76 50.07
C ALA A 16 37.38 2.99 49.29
N PRO A 17 37.39 2.97 47.94
CA PRO A 17 36.92 4.08 47.13
C PRO A 17 35.42 4.37 47.37
N PRO A 18 34.98 5.63 47.29
CA PRO A 18 33.57 5.98 47.47
C PRO A 18 32.71 5.35 46.35
N LEU A 19 31.46 5.00 46.66
CA LEU A 19 30.55 4.30 45.74
C LEU A 19 30.32 5.06 44.41
N SER A 20 30.39 6.40 44.44
CA SER A 20 30.35 7.26 43.25
C SER A 20 31.49 6.99 42.28
N ASP A 21 32.68 6.67 42.78
CA ASP A 21 33.86 6.39 41.97
C ASP A 21 33.78 5.01 41.31
N LEU A 22 33.08 4.07 41.94
CA LEU A 22 32.80 2.74 41.40
C LEU A 22 31.82 2.82 40.23
N VAL A 23 30.72 3.57 40.38
CA VAL A 23 29.77 3.83 39.28
C VAL A 23 30.45 4.54 38.11
N ALA A 24 31.28 5.55 38.37
CA ALA A 24 32.00 6.25 37.33
C ALA A 24 33.07 5.39 36.65
N ARG A 25 33.64 4.40 37.34
CA ARG A 25 34.53 3.40 36.74
C ARG A 25 33.76 2.47 35.80
N ASP A 26 32.65 1.92 36.26
CA ASP A 26 31.79 1.03 35.48
C ASP A 26 31.25 1.71 34.22
N ALA A 27 30.81 2.96 34.34
CA ALA A 27 30.35 3.75 33.19
C ALA A 27 31.46 3.96 32.15
N ARG A 28 32.68 4.31 32.59
CA ARG A 28 33.83 4.46 31.68
C ARG A 28 34.18 3.16 30.99
N GLU A 29 34.21 2.05 31.73
CA GLU A 29 34.53 0.73 31.19
C GLU A 29 33.45 0.24 30.20
N PHE A 30 32.18 0.46 30.52
CA PHE A 30 31.04 0.20 29.63
C PHE A 30 31.10 1.04 28.35
N GLY A 31 31.58 2.28 28.44
CA GLY A 31 31.72 3.21 27.32
C GLY A 31 32.83 2.84 26.34
N VAL A 32 33.99 2.38 26.84
CA VAL A 32 35.20 2.11 26.04
C VAL A 32 35.00 0.99 25.01
N TYR A 33 34.26 -0.08 25.33
CA TYR A 33 34.06 -1.18 24.38
C TYR A 33 32.74 -1.03 23.63
N ALA A 34 32.82 -0.69 22.34
CA ALA A 34 31.66 -0.25 21.58
C ALA A 34 30.81 -1.36 20.94
N ARG A 35 31.24 -2.64 20.89
CA ARG A 35 30.60 -3.60 19.96
C ARG A 35 30.12 -4.96 20.48
N THR A 36 30.54 -5.46 21.64
CA THR A 36 29.95 -6.69 22.20
C THR A 36 30.18 -6.75 23.71
N GLY A 37 29.22 -6.22 24.45
CA GLY A 37 29.15 -6.40 25.89
C GLY A 37 28.32 -7.63 26.23
N GLY A 38 28.95 -8.62 26.85
CA GLY A 38 28.29 -9.81 27.39
C GLY A 38 27.73 -9.60 28.80
N TRP A 39 27.63 -10.68 29.56
CA TRP A 39 27.25 -10.68 30.98
C TRP A 39 27.98 -9.63 31.83
N ALA A 40 29.27 -9.41 31.60
CA ALA A 40 30.06 -8.40 32.35
C ALA A 40 29.52 -6.97 32.17
N PHE A 41 29.01 -6.64 30.97
CA PHE A 41 28.48 -5.32 30.69
C PHE A 41 27.11 -5.13 31.31
N ALA A 42 26.33 -6.21 31.30
CA ALA A 42 25.06 -6.27 32.00
C ALA A 42 25.23 -6.17 33.52
N LEU A 43 26.27 -6.79 34.09
CA LEU A 43 26.63 -6.67 35.51
C LEU A 43 26.99 -5.23 35.88
N MET A 44 27.84 -4.56 35.08
CA MET A 44 28.15 -3.14 35.28
C MET A 44 26.89 -2.27 35.30
N VAL A 45 25.97 -2.51 34.37
CA VAL A 45 24.68 -1.80 34.36
C VAL A 45 23.83 -2.18 35.58
N ALA A 46 23.71 -3.46 35.91
CA ALA A 46 22.86 -3.93 37.01
C ALA A 46 23.35 -3.45 38.39
N ARG A 47 24.67 -3.35 38.59
CA ARG A 47 25.26 -2.89 39.86
C ARG A 47 25.33 -1.37 39.99
N SER A 48 25.35 -0.63 38.88
CA SER A 48 25.47 0.83 38.89
C SER A 48 24.20 1.61 38.57
N VAL A 49 23.22 1.01 37.88
CA VAL A 49 22.01 1.68 37.39
C VAL A 49 20.81 1.36 38.27
N ARG A 50 20.12 2.42 38.68
CA ARG A 50 18.88 2.34 39.45
C ARG A 50 17.70 1.99 38.54
N PRO A 51 16.83 1.07 38.98
CA PRO A 51 15.54 0.77 38.36
C PRO A 51 14.65 2.01 38.19
N GLY A 52 13.77 1.97 37.18
CA GLY A 52 12.72 2.96 37.04
C GLY A 52 11.70 2.83 38.19
N GLY A 53 11.50 3.91 38.97
CA GLY A 53 10.49 3.97 40.04
C GLY A 53 11.04 4.23 41.45
N GLN A 54 12.35 4.08 41.68
CA GLN A 54 12.98 4.39 42.98
C GLN A 54 13.45 5.86 43.05
N ALA A 55 13.40 6.48 44.24
CA ALA A 55 13.85 7.86 44.45
C ALA A 55 15.39 7.97 44.52
N ALA A 56 15.96 9.16 44.29
CA ALA A 56 17.43 9.36 44.23
C ALA A 56 18.13 9.23 45.59
N GLY A 57 17.38 9.23 46.69
CA GLY A 57 17.93 9.12 48.05
C GLY A 57 17.96 7.70 48.62
N GLU A 58 17.42 6.70 47.92
CA GLU A 58 17.21 5.35 48.46
C GLU A 58 18.25 4.33 47.99
N SER A 59 19.07 4.68 47.00
CA SER A 59 20.06 3.78 46.41
C SER A 59 21.35 4.51 46.06
N PRO A 60 22.54 3.91 46.29
CA PRO A 60 23.82 4.46 45.83
C PRO A 60 24.02 4.37 44.31
N LYS A 61 23.01 3.91 43.55
CA LYS A 61 23.03 3.78 42.09
C LYS A 61 22.54 5.04 41.39
N VAL A 62 22.99 5.24 40.16
CA VAL A 62 22.61 6.41 39.33
C VAL A 62 21.50 6.09 38.35
N SER A 63 20.88 7.11 37.77
CA SER A 63 19.89 6.89 36.71
C SER A 63 20.54 6.34 35.43
N ALA A 64 19.76 5.63 34.59
CA ALA A 64 20.26 5.14 33.30
C ALA A 64 20.75 6.28 32.38
N LYS A 65 20.15 7.47 32.50
CA LYS A 65 20.55 8.66 31.75
C LYS A 65 21.93 9.16 32.20
N GLU A 66 22.13 9.27 33.50
CA GLU A 66 23.39 9.71 34.10
C GLU A 66 24.53 8.71 33.83
N PHE A 67 24.25 7.40 33.95
CA PHE A 67 25.21 6.36 33.58
C PHE A 67 25.60 6.44 32.09
N ALA A 68 24.63 6.68 31.21
CA ALA A 68 24.87 6.83 29.78
C ALA A 68 25.71 8.07 29.44
N GLU A 69 25.47 9.19 30.14
CA GLU A 69 26.28 10.41 30.03
C GLU A 69 27.73 10.17 30.47
N LEU A 70 27.94 9.52 31.62
CA LEU A 70 29.27 9.13 32.10
C LEU A 70 29.99 8.15 31.16
N ALA A 71 29.24 7.26 30.52
CA ALA A 71 29.75 6.26 29.58
C ALA A 71 29.93 6.79 28.14
N GLY A 72 29.48 8.02 27.84
CA GLY A 72 29.50 8.57 26.48
C GLY A 72 28.66 7.76 25.47
N CYS A 73 27.53 7.18 25.90
CA CYS A 73 26.67 6.35 25.04
C CYS A 73 25.18 6.74 25.17
N SER A 74 24.30 6.07 24.43
CA SER A 74 22.85 6.34 24.52
C SER A 74 22.21 5.64 25.73
N PRO A 75 21.23 6.28 26.43
CA PRO A 75 20.47 5.62 27.49
C PRO A 75 19.77 4.34 27.02
N GLU A 76 19.37 4.28 25.75
CA GLU A 76 18.77 3.08 25.14
C GLU A 76 19.73 1.88 25.16
N ARG A 77 21.04 2.11 24.92
CA ARG A 77 22.07 1.07 24.99
C ARG A 77 22.22 0.52 26.40
N VAL A 78 22.19 1.39 27.41
CA VAL A 78 22.24 1.02 28.83
C VAL A 78 21.01 0.18 29.18
N MET A 79 19.81 0.67 28.84
CA MET A 79 18.55 -0.02 29.12
C MET A 79 18.43 -1.39 28.43
N ARG A 80 19.10 -1.61 27.29
CA ARG A 80 19.11 -2.93 26.63
C ARG A 80 19.85 -3.98 27.46
N HIS A 81 21.00 -3.63 28.04
CA HIS A 81 21.73 -4.55 28.91
C HIS A 81 20.99 -4.76 30.23
N TYR A 82 20.36 -3.70 30.75
CA TYR A 82 19.46 -3.79 31.92
C TYR A 82 18.34 -4.81 31.68
N ARG A 83 17.57 -4.68 30.59
CA ARG A 83 16.44 -5.59 30.29
C ARG A 83 16.86 -7.03 29.98
N ALA A 84 18.10 -7.23 29.53
CA ALA A 84 18.65 -8.56 29.34
C ALA A 84 19.00 -9.20 30.70
N TRP A 85 19.61 -8.44 31.61
CA TRP A 85 19.87 -8.86 32.99
C TRP A 85 18.59 -9.16 33.77
N ASP A 86 17.58 -8.29 33.64
CA ASP A 86 16.29 -8.40 34.35
C ASP A 86 15.58 -9.71 34.00
N ARG A 87 15.49 -10.05 32.72
CA ARG A 87 14.91 -11.33 32.27
C ARG A 87 15.71 -12.54 32.73
N ALA A 88 17.02 -12.45 32.74
CA ALA A 88 17.86 -13.52 33.25
C ALA A 88 17.72 -13.69 34.77
N ALA A 89 17.45 -12.60 35.50
CA ALA A 89 17.18 -12.64 36.93
C ALA A 89 15.80 -13.25 37.22
N ASP A 90 14.78 -12.94 36.43
CA ASP A 90 13.46 -13.58 36.52
C ASP A 90 13.53 -15.11 36.33
N ASP A 91 14.45 -15.58 35.47
CA ASP A 91 14.72 -17.00 35.26
C ASP A 91 15.65 -17.61 36.33
N GLY A 92 16.09 -16.82 37.31
CA GLY A 92 16.96 -17.25 38.42
C GLY A 92 18.42 -17.50 38.03
N LEU A 93 18.87 -17.06 36.85
CA LEU A 93 20.24 -17.27 36.36
C LEU A 93 21.25 -16.26 36.93
N VAL A 94 20.78 -15.06 37.27
CA VAL A 94 21.61 -13.99 37.86
C VAL A 94 20.84 -13.30 39.00
N PRO A 95 21.51 -12.61 39.92
CA PRO A 95 20.82 -11.86 40.98
C PRO A 95 19.97 -10.72 40.42
N HIS A 96 18.85 -10.40 41.09
CA HIS A 96 18.07 -9.21 40.76
C HIS A 96 18.88 -7.93 41.03
N PHE A 97 18.54 -6.86 40.32
CA PHE A 97 19.23 -5.58 40.44
C PHE A 97 19.18 -5.01 41.87
N GLU A 98 18.13 -5.26 42.65
CA GLU A 98 17.98 -4.69 44.01
C GLU A 98 19.01 -5.26 44.97
N THR A 99 19.51 -6.47 44.70
CA THR A 99 20.45 -7.17 45.57
C THR A 99 21.91 -6.89 45.24
N LEU A 100 22.19 -6.07 44.21
CA LEU A 100 23.54 -5.75 43.76
C LEU A 100 23.94 -4.35 44.20
N GLU A 101 25.13 -4.17 44.75
CA GLU A 101 25.72 -2.87 45.08
C GLU A 101 26.81 -2.46 44.07
N PRO A 102 27.07 -1.15 43.85
CA PRO A 102 28.13 -0.70 42.97
C PRO A 102 29.49 -1.35 43.30
N GLY A 103 30.15 -1.92 42.31
CA GLY A 103 31.42 -2.64 42.47
C GLY A 103 31.31 -4.09 42.98
N GLN A 104 30.10 -4.59 43.25
CA GLN A 104 29.89 -6.00 43.56
C GLN A 104 30.18 -6.89 42.35
N GLU A 105 30.90 -7.98 42.59
CA GLU A 105 31.13 -9.05 41.62
C GLU A 105 30.15 -10.21 41.86
N THR A 106 29.76 -10.90 40.80
CA THR A 106 28.88 -12.07 40.88
C THR A 106 29.31 -13.12 39.86
N ASP A 107 28.99 -14.38 40.12
CA ASP A 107 29.27 -15.47 39.19
C ASP A 107 28.39 -15.29 37.96
N LEU A 108 29.05 -15.12 36.80
CA LEU A 108 28.37 -14.92 35.54
C LEU A 108 28.09 -16.27 34.87
N PRO A 109 26.89 -16.45 34.27
CA PRO A 109 26.60 -17.63 33.45
C PRO A 109 27.53 -17.75 32.24
N ASP A 110 27.47 -18.89 31.56
CA ASP A 110 28.19 -19.10 30.32
C ASP A 110 27.84 -18.02 29.28
N ALA A 111 28.85 -17.57 28.54
CA ALA A 111 28.76 -16.52 27.54
C ALA A 111 27.78 -16.90 26.42
N ASP A 112 27.64 -18.19 26.09
CA ASP A 112 26.74 -18.66 25.03
C ASP A 112 25.25 -18.42 25.37
N VAL A 113 24.91 -18.35 26.66
CA VAL A 113 23.55 -18.10 27.14
C VAL A 113 23.14 -16.63 26.95
N TRP A 114 24.11 -15.72 26.92
CA TRP A 114 23.86 -14.27 26.83
C TRP A 114 22.99 -13.89 25.63
N LEU A 115 23.19 -14.54 24.48
CA LEU A 115 22.47 -14.22 23.23
C LEU A 115 20.97 -14.54 23.31
N SER A 116 20.56 -15.47 24.17
CA SER A 116 19.14 -15.78 24.42
C SER A 116 18.41 -14.64 25.14
N TYR A 117 19.14 -13.90 25.97
CA TYR A 117 18.60 -12.77 26.74
C TYR A 117 18.86 -11.43 26.06
N TYR A 118 19.97 -11.28 25.37
CA TYR A 118 20.32 -10.00 24.74
C TYR A 118 19.68 -9.85 23.37
N VAL A 119 18.48 -9.26 23.36
CA VAL A 119 17.78 -8.91 22.12
C VAL A 119 18.48 -7.68 21.53
N SER A 120 19.29 -7.89 20.49
CA SER A 120 19.75 -6.78 19.64
C SER A 120 18.53 -6.12 18.97
N ARG A 121 18.71 -5.03 18.25
CA ARG A 121 17.62 -4.16 17.73
C ARG A 121 16.61 -4.85 16.79
N ASN A 122 16.69 -6.17 16.60
CA ASN A 122 15.98 -6.91 15.59
C ASN A 122 14.53 -7.19 16.00
N SER A 123 13.63 -6.66 15.18
CA SER A 123 12.22 -7.07 15.09
C SER A 123 12.01 -8.54 14.69
N ALA A 124 13.09 -9.30 14.46
CA ALA A 124 13.12 -10.70 14.00
C ALA A 124 12.28 -11.67 14.83
N THR A 125 12.07 -11.39 16.12
CA THR A 125 11.28 -12.25 17.02
C THR A 125 9.81 -11.85 17.13
N SER A 126 9.39 -10.75 16.49
CA SER A 126 7.97 -10.37 16.42
C SER A 126 7.24 -11.17 15.34
N GLU A 127 5.92 -11.34 15.47
CA GLU A 127 5.08 -12.00 14.44
C GLU A 127 5.30 -11.37 13.05
N ARG A 128 5.38 -10.04 13.01
CA ARG A 128 5.73 -9.28 11.81
C ARG A 128 7.11 -9.64 11.27
N GLY A 129 8.13 -9.72 12.13
CA GLY A 129 9.49 -10.08 11.75
C GLY A 129 9.59 -11.52 11.24
N THR A 130 8.86 -12.46 11.86
CA THR A 130 8.79 -13.85 11.41
C THR A 130 8.14 -13.97 10.04
N ALA A 131 7.05 -13.23 9.77
CA ALA A 131 6.41 -13.23 8.46
C ALA A 131 7.32 -12.64 7.37
N ILE A 132 8.04 -11.55 7.67
CA ILE A 132 9.01 -10.95 6.74
C ILE A 132 10.18 -11.90 6.47
N ALA A 133 10.70 -12.59 7.49
CA ALA A 133 11.77 -13.56 7.32
C ALA A 133 11.35 -14.75 6.46
N GLN A 134 10.16 -15.30 6.69
CA GLN A 134 9.61 -16.41 5.88
C GLN A 134 9.39 -16.00 4.42
N ALA A 135 8.82 -14.81 4.18
CA ALA A 135 8.66 -14.29 2.83
C ALA A 135 10.01 -14.08 2.13
N ALA A 136 11.02 -13.58 2.84
CA ALA A 136 12.37 -13.42 2.29
C ALA A 136 13.00 -14.77 1.91
N GLU A 137 12.85 -15.80 2.74
CA GLU A 137 13.38 -17.15 2.47
C GLU A 137 12.71 -17.79 1.25
N ALA A 138 11.40 -17.63 1.09
CA ALA A 138 10.66 -18.12 -0.07
C ALA A 138 11.20 -17.52 -1.39
N GLU A 139 11.65 -16.27 -1.34
CA GLU A 139 12.27 -15.54 -2.46
C GLU A 139 13.80 -15.75 -2.56
N GLY A 140 14.40 -16.60 -1.72
CA GLY A 140 15.84 -16.85 -1.69
C GLY A 140 16.68 -15.66 -1.18
N ILE A 141 16.06 -14.71 -0.50
CA ILE A 141 16.68 -13.52 0.08
C ILE A 141 17.07 -13.80 1.53
N ARG A 142 18.22 -13.25 1.97
CA ARG A 142 18.63 -13.35 3.37
C ARG A 142 17.62 -12.62 4.29
N PRO A 143 17.05 -13.28 5.31
CA PRO A 143 16.08 -12.67 6.24
C PRO A 143 16.53 -11.35 6.86
N THR A 144 17.82 -11.25 7.21
CA THR A 144 18.39 -10.05 7.82
C THR A 144 18.26 -8.82 6.92
N LYS A 145 18.43 -8.98 5.60
CA LYS A 145 18.30 -7.88 4.64
C LYS A 145 16.86 -7.40 4.51
N ALA A 146 15.90 -8.32 4.48
CA ALA A 146 14.48 -7.97 4.40
C ALA A 146 14.03 -7.23 5.68
N LEU A 147 14.48 -7.69 6.85
CA LEU A 147 14.22 -7.02 8.12
C LEU A 147 14.85 -5.63 8.18
N GLU A 148 16.10 -5.46 7.72
CA GLU A 148 16.77 -4.15 7.66
C GLU A 148 15.99 -3.15 6.78
N VAL A 149 15.47 -3.59 5.63
CA VAL A 149 14.63 -2.74 4.76
C VAL A 149 13.32 -2.39 5.45
N ALA A 150 12.67 -3.36 6.10
CA ALA A 150 11.41 -3.16 6.81
C ALA A 150 11.54 -2.22 8.02
N GLU A 151 12.69 -2.23 8.69
CA GLU A 151 13.00 -1.34 9.82
C GLU A 151 13.32 0.10 9.38
N ASN A 152 13.61 0.33 8.09
CA ASN A 152 14.02 1.62 7.55
C ASN A 152 13.12 2.10 6.37
N PRO A 153 11.82 2.39 6.62
CA PRO A 153 10.89 2.77 5.56
C PRO A 153 11.28 4.07 4.82
N THR A 154 11.97 5.00 5.50
CA THR A 154 12.49 6.22 4.86
C THR A 154 13.56 5.92 3.83
N ALA A 155 14.44 4.94 4.09
CA ALA A 155 15.47 4.51 3.16
C ALA A 155 14.84 3.81 1.94
N LEU A 156 13.84 2.96 2.17
CA LEU A 156 13.05 2.34 1.09
C LEU A 156 12.38 3.39 0.21
N ARG A 157 11.73 4.39 0.81
CA ARG A 157 11.12 5.51 0.07
C ARG A 157 12.15 6.27 -0.75
N ALA A 158 13.32 6.56 -0.20
CA ALA A 158 14.39 7.24 -0.93
C ALA A 158 14.85 6.42 -2.14
N ALA A 159 14.99 5.10 -2.00
CA ALA A 159 15.34 4.21 -3.10
C ALA A 159 14.28 4.19 -4.21
N ILE A 160 12.99 4.08 -3.84
CA ILE A 160 11.86 4.13 -4.80
C ILE A 160 11.84 5.45 -5.57
N LEU A 161 12.11 6.58 -4.91
CA LEU A 161 12.11 7.89 -5.58
C LEU A 161 13.33 8.12 -6.47
N ALA A 162 14.48 7.51 -6.13
CA ALA A 162 15.74 7.74 -6.84
C ALA A 162 15.98 6.78 -8.01
N ASP A 163 15.45 5.56 -7.97
CA ASP A 163 15.69 4.53 -8.97
C ASP A 163 14.38 4.03 -9.62
N PRO A 164 14.18 4.26 -10.94
CA PRO A 164 13.01 3.79 -11.67
C PRO A 164 12.80 2.27 -11.61
N SER A 165 13.88 1.48 -11.60
CA SER A 165 13.80 0.01 -11.56
C SER A 165 13.22 -0.47 -10.23
N THR A 166 13.71 0.10 -9.12
CA THR A 166 13.17 -0.12 -7.77
C THR A 166 11.71 0.31 -7.67
N ALA A 167 11.34 1.45 -8.27
CA ALA A 167 9.95 1.90 -8.31
C ALA A 167 9.03 0.93 -9.07
N HIS A 168 9.50 0.40 -10.20
CA HIS A 168 8.77 -0.61 -10.97
C HIS A 168 8.57 -1.90 -10.16
N ALA A 169 9.63 -2.43 -9.54
CA ALA A 169 9.55 -3.62 -8.69
C ALA A 169 8.59 -3.44 -7.51
N ALA A 170 8.62 -2.27 -6.85
CA ALA A 170 7.69 -1.96 -5.76
C ALA A 170 6.22 -1.92 -6.23
N ARG A 171 5.95 -1.34 -7.41
CA ARG A 171 4.59 -1.34 -8.00
C ARG A 171 4.12 -2.75 -8.34
N ALA A 172 4.97 -3.57 -8.96
CA ALA A 172 4.64 -4.96 -9.30
C ALA A 172 4.27 -5.76 -8.04
N ALA A 173 5.09 -5.69 -7.00
CA ALA A 173 4.83 -6.36 -5.73
C ALA A 173 3.51 -5.89 -5.06
N LEU A 174 3.20 -4.59 -5.16
CA LEU A 174 1.92 -4.07 -4.67
C LEU A 174 0.73 -4.61 -5.47
N LEU A 175 0.83 -4.70 -6.80
CA LEU A 175 -0.22 -5.25 -7.64
C LEU A 175 -0.48 -6.73 -7.37
N ASP A 176 0.56 -7.52 -7.13
CA ASP A 176 0.41 -8.93 -6.76
C ASP A 176 -0.32 -9.05 -5.42
N ARG A 177 0.07 -8.25 -4.42
CA ARG A 177 -0.63 -8.22 -3.14
C ARG A 177 -2.09 -7.78 -3.25
N VAL A 178 -2.41 -6.83 -4.13
CA VAL A 178 -3.79 -6.37 -4.37
C VAL A 178 -4.69 -7.48 -4.91
N ARG A 179 -4.14 -8.42 -5.69
CA ARG A 179 -4.88 -9.59 -6.19
C ARG A 179 -5.28 -10.54 -5.06
N GLU A 180 -4.48 -10.61 -4.00
CA GLU A 180 -4.65 -11.53 -2.88
C GLU A 180 -5.36 -10.90 -1.66
N ASP A 181 -5.35 -9.57 -1.55
CA ASP A 181 -5.86 -8.80 -0.40
C ASP A 181 -6.98 -7.83 -0.81
N PRO A 182 -8.27 -8.22 -0.67
CA PRO A 182 -9.41 -7.36 -0.98
C PRO A 182 -9.48 -6.08 -0.11
N GLY A 183 -8.88 -6.11 1.09
CA GLY A 183 -8.82 -4.94 1.97
C GLY A 183 -7.92 -3.87 1.39
N LEU A 184 -6.72 -4.26 0.94
CA LEU A 184 -5.79 -3.39 0.23
C LEU A 184 -6.37 -2.88 -1.09
N GLN A 185 -7.07 -3.74 -1.84
CA GLN A 185 -7.76 -3.34 -3.07
C GLN A 185 -8.74 -2.19 -2.79
N ALA A 186 -9.57 -2.31 -1.75
CA ALA A 186 -10.53 -1.28 -1.37
C ALA A 186 -9.85 0.01 -0.85
N GLU A 187 -8.71 -0.09 -0.18
CA GLU A 187 -7.92 1.07 0.27
C GLU A 187 -7.37 1.86 -0.93
N LEU A 188 -6.68 1.19 -1.86
CA LEU A 188 -6.14 1.82 -3.06
C LEU A 188 -7.23 2.44 -3.94
N ALA A 189 -8.38 1.77 -4.08
CA ALA A 189 -9.51 2.34 -4.81
C ALA A 189 -10.00 3.66 -4.19
N ARG A 190 -10.04 3.75 -2.86
CA ARG A 190 -10.40 5.01 -2.17
C ARG A 190 -9.34 6.08 -2.37
N ASP A 191 -8.06 5.74 -2.35
CA ASP A 191 -6.97 6.69 -2.54
C ASP A 191 -6.93 7.26 -3.96
N VAL A 192 -7.22 6.42 -4.97
CA VAL A 192 -7.42 6.86 -6.36
C VAL A 192 -8.60 7.82 -6.44
N VAL A 193 -9.74 7.48 -5.83
CA VAL A 193 -10.94 8.33 -5.88
C VAL A 193 -10.74 9.67 -5.16
N ARG A 194 -9.96 9.71 -4.07
CA ARG A 194 -9.65 10.91 -3.29
C ARG A 194 -8.68 11.85 -4.00
N THR A 195 -7.91 11.35 -4.95
CA THR A 195 -6.87 12.11 -5.64
C THR A 195 -7.36 12.42 -7.05
N ASP A 196 -7.87 13.63 -7.28
CA ASP A 196 -8.53 14.00 -8.54
C ASP A 196 -7.68 13.73 -9.79
N ASP A 197 -6.37 13.97 -9.74
CA ASP A 197 -5.48 13.73 -10.87
C ASP A 197 -5.29 12.23 -11.15
N LEU A 198 -5.19 11.39 -10.12
CA LEU A 198 -5.15 9.93 -10.28
C LEU A 198 -6.50 9.41 -10.80
N LYS A 199 -7.61 9.92 -10.29
CA LYS A 199 -8.95 9.58 -10.79
C LYS A 199 -9.09 9.90 -12.27
N LYS A 200 -8.60 11.06 -12.71
CA LYS A 200 -8.59 11.44 -14.13
C LYS A 200 -7.69 10.54 -14.95
N ALA A 201 -6.46 10.27 -14.49
CA ALA A 201 -5.53 9.37 -15.18
C ALA A 201 -6.12 7.97 -15.36
N VAL A 202 -6.68 7.38 -14.30
CA VAL A 202 -7.37 6.07 -14.36
C VAL A 202 -8.57 6.11 -15.31
N ALA A 203 -9.34 7.20 -15.32
CA ALA A 203 -10.46 7.32 -16.25
C ALA A 203 -9.98 7.45 -17.72
N THR A 204 -8.86 8.11 -17.98
CA THR A 204 -8.25 8.18 -19.31
C THR A 204 -7.78 6.80 -19.75
N GLU A 205 -7.04 6.08 -18.90
CA GLU A 205 -6.58 4.73 -19.23
C GLU A 205 -7.70 3.73 -19.38
N SER A 206 -8.74 3.81 -18.54
CA SER A 206 -9.94 2.99 -18.71
C SER A 206 -10.58 3.21 -20.09
N ARG A 207 -10.64 4.45 -20.58
CA ARG A 207 -11.18 4.73 -21.93
C ARG A 207 -10.28 4.20 -23.03
N ALA A 208 -8.96 4.30 -22.89
CA ALA A 208 -8.02 3.72 -23.84
C ALA A 208 -8.18 2.18 -23.88
N ALA A 209 -8.25 1.54 -22.72
CA ALA A 209 -8.50 0.11 -22.62
C ALA A 209 -9.85 -0.31 -23.23
N ASP A 210 -10.93 0.45 -22.99
CA ASP A 210 -12.25 0.18 -23.60
C ASP A 210 -12.20 0.29 -25.12
N ARG A 211 -11.47 1.27 -25.66
CA ARG A 211 -11.27 1.46 -27.10
C ARG A 211 -10.47 0.32 -27.73
N ILE A 212 -9.37 -0.08 -27.10
CA ILE A 212 -8.60 -1.26 -27.51
C ILE A 212 -9.48 -2.51 -27.44
N GLY A 213 -10.26 -2.66 -26.37
CA GLY A 213 -11.20 -3.75 -26.20
C GLY A 213 -12.23 -3.83 -27.33
N TYR A 214 -12.73 -2.68 -27.80
CA TYR A 214 -13.61 -2.60 -28.97
C TYR A 214 -12.92 -3.10 -30.25
N VAL A 215 -11.69 -2.64 -30.53
CA VAL A 215 -10.93 -3.08 -31.73
C VAL A 215 -10.61 -4.57 -31.64
N ARG A 216 -10.17 -5.05 -30.47
CA ARG A 216 -9.91 -6.46 -30.17
C ARG A 216 -11.13 -7.32 -30.38
N GLN A 217 -12.30 -6.88 -29.92
CA GLN A 217 -13.55 -7.59 -30.13
C GLN A 217 -13.82 -7.80 -31.63
N ILE A 218 -13.57 -6.81 -32.47
CA ILE A 218 -13.78 -6.92 -33.92
C ILE A 218 -12.81 -7.93 -34.54
N ALA A 219 -11.53 -7.83 -34.23
CA ALA A 219 -10.49 -8.74 -34.75
C ALA A 219 -10.76 -10.20 -34.35
N GLU A 220 -10.98 -10.46 -33.05
CA GLU A 220 -11.13 -11.81 -32.50
C GLU A 220 -12.50 -12.42 -32.80
N SER A 221 -13.58 -11.69 -32.50
CA SER A 221 -14.95 -12.23 -32.61
C SER A 221 -15.50 -12.17 -34.03
N GLY A 222 -14.94 -11.32 -34.89
CA GLY A 222 -15.44 -11.09 -36.23
C GLY A 222 -16.85 -10.51 -36.26
N ARG A 223 -17.27 -9.82 -35.20
CA ARG A 223 -18.59 -9.20 -35.09
C ARG A 223 -18.46 -7.72 -34.82
N ILE A 224 -19.28 -6.93 -35.51
CA ILE A 224 -19.40 -5.48 -35.28
C ILE A 224 -20.75 -5.18 -34.64
N ARG A 225 -20.76 -4.16 -33.77
CA ARG A 225 -21.99 -3.59 -33.26
C ARG A 225 -22.35 -2.38 -34.10
N THR A 226 -23.49 -2.46 -34.79
CA THR A 226 -24.00 -1.35 -35.60
C THR A 226 -24.45 -0.19 -34.72
N PRO A 227 -24.63 1.03 -35.26
CA PRO A 227 -25.08 2.18 -34.47
C PRO A 227 -26.47 2.02 -33.83
N ALA A 228 -27.39 1.23 -34.39
CA ALA A 228 -28.66 0.89 -33.71
C ALA A 228 -28.52 -0.21 -32.65
N GLY A 229 -27.31 -0.74 -32.45
CA GLY A 229 -26.99 -1.72 -31.42
C GLY A 229 -27.16 -3.17 -31.84
N GLN A 230 -27.40 -3.45 -33.14
CA GLN A 230 -27.45 -4.80 -33.67
C GLN A 230 -26.03 -5.38 -33.79
N THR A 231 -25.89 -6.69 -33.67
CA THR A 231 -24.60 -7.37 -33.88
C THR A 231 -24.67 -8.09 -35.21
N VAL A 232 -23.73 -7.78 -36.11
CA VAL A 232 -23.61 -8.40 -37.43
C VAL A 232 -22.19 -8.92 -37.64
N GLU A 233 -22.01 -9.82 -38.61
CA GLU A 233 -20.67 -10.28 -38.97
C GLU A 233 -19.86 -9.14 -39.60
N ALA A 234 -18.60 -9.05 -39.18
CA ALA A 234 -17.64 -8.10 -39.71
C ALA A 234 -17.17 -8.57 -41.10
N PRO A 235 -17.14 -7.68 -42.11
CA PRO A 235 -16.44 -7.96 -43.36
C PRO A 235 -14.96 -8.32 -43.11
N ALA A 236 -14.37 -9.13 -43.99
CA ALA A 236 -12.98 -9.57 -43.86
C ALA A 236 -12.01 -8.38 -43.77
N ASP A 237 -12.15 -7.41 -44.67
CA ASP A 237 -11.30 -6.21 -44.71
C ASP A 237 -11.32 -5.42 -43.39
N LEU A 238 -12.48 -5.37 -42.72
CA LEU A 238 -12.65 -4.69 -41.45
C LEU A 238 -11.96 -5.46 -40.31
N ARG A 239 -11.93 -6.79 -40.37
CA ARG A 239 -11.18 -7.62 -39.41
C ARG A 239 -9.68 -7.45 -39.60
N GLU A 240 -9.20 -7.47 -40.84
CA GLU A 240 -7.78 -7.30 -41.16
C GLU A 240 -7.26 -5.93 -40.68
N GLU A 241 -8.05 -4.87 -40.85
CA GLU A 241 -7.67 -3.54 -40.37
C GLU A 241 -7.64 -3.45 -38.84
N ALA A 242 -8.57 -4.12 -38.15
CA ALA A 242 -8.54 -4.22 -36.69
C ALA A 242 -7.29 -4.95 -36.19
N GLU A 243 -6.90 -6.06 -36.85
CA GLU A 243 -5.67 -6.81 -36.53
C GLU A 243 -4.41 -5.96 -36.74
N ARG A 244 -4.35 -5.15 -37.80
CA ARG A 244 -3.24 -4.21 -38.04
C ARG A 244 -3.11 -3.19 -36.92
N HIS A 245 -4.21 -2.55 -36.52
CA HIS A 245 -4.17 -1.58 -35.43
C HIS A 245 -3.75 -2.21 -34.09
N LEU A 246 -4.20 -3.43 -33.80
CA LEU A 246 -3.75 -4.15 -32.60
C LEU A 246 -2.27 -4.50 -32.65
N SER A 247 -1.78 -4.94 -33.81
CA SER A 247 -0.34 -5.24 -33.99
C SER A 247 0.52 -3.99 -33.76
N LEU A 248 0.08 -2.83 -34.26
CA LEU A 248 0.78 -1.55 -34.03
C LEU A 248 0.78 -1.17 -32.54
N ILE A 249 -0.33 -1.40 -31.83
CA ILE A 249 -0.43 -1.12 -30.39
C ILE A 249 0.44 -2.08 -29.57
N ASP A 250 0.50 -3.35 -29.95
CA ASP A 250 1.31 -4.37 -29.27
C ASP A 250 2.83 -4.17 -29.51
N GLU A 251 3.21 -3.47 -30.57
CA GLU A 251 4.60 -3.10 -30.89
C GLU A 251 5.11 -1.86 -30.13
N LEU A 252 4.23 -1.13 -29.41
CA LEU A 252 4.62 0.07 -28.65
C LEU A 252 5.57 -0.28 -27.49
N GLU A 253 6.56 0.58 -27.25
CA GLU A 253 7.47 0.44 -26.11
C GLU A 253 6.79 0.83 -24.78
N ASP A 254 7.28 0.26 -23.67
CA ASP A 254 6.81 0.59 -22.32
C ASP A 254 6.98 2.09 -22.03
N GLY A 255 5.88 2.83 -22.01
CA GLY A 255 5.85 4.27 -21.73
C GLY A 255 5.49 5.16 -22.93
N GLU A 256 5.27 4.58 -24.11
CA GLU A 256 4.64 5.29 -25.23
C GLU A 256 3.13 5.50 -24.98
N ASP A 257 2.58 6.60 -25.52
CA ASP A 257 1.19 6.99 -25.27
C ASP A 257 0.22 6.08 -26.05
N THR A 258 -0.14 4.96 -25.42
CA THR A 258 -1.14 4.02 -25.94
C THR A 258 -2.51 4.68 -26.17
N GLY A 259 -2.82 5.79 -25.50
CA GLY A 259 -4.10 6.47 -25.58
C GLY A 259 -4.38 7.12 -26.93
N GLU A 260 -3.38 7.72 -27.57
CA GLU A 260 -3.51 8.31 -28.90
C GLU A 260 -3.78 7.23 -29.95
N TRP A 261 -2.96 6.17 -29.95
CA TRP A 261 -3.13 5.01 -30.85
C TRP A 261 -4.48 4.31 -30.66
N ALA A 262 -4.91 4.13 -29.41
CA ALA A 262 -6.23 3.57 -29.11
C ALA A 262 -7.37 4.44 -29.63
N THR A 263 -7.21 5.78 -29.60
CA THR A 263 -8.20 6.72 -30.14
C THR A 263 -8.29 6.61 -31.65
N GLU A 264 -7.14 6.66 -32.33
CA GLU A 264 -7.05 6.56 -33.78
C GLU A 264 -7.63 5.24 -34.28
N ALA A 265 -7.21 4.12 -33.71
CA ALA A 265 -7.75 2.80 -34.06
C ALA A 265 -9.27 2.73 -33.87
N TYR A 266 -9.78 3.21 -32.73
CA TYR A 266 -11.22 3.22 -32.47
C TYR A 266 -12.00 4.08 -33.47
N ASP A 267 -11.54 5.30 -33.76
CA ASP A 267 -12.24 6.22 -34.66
C ASP A 267 -12.21 5.73 -36.12
N THR A 268 -11.10 5.13 -36.55
CA THR A 268 -10.99 4.45 -37.86
C THR A 268 -11.97 3.29 -37.94
N MET A 269 -11.95 2.38 -36.95
CA MET A 269 -12.85 1.22 -36.94
C MET A 269 -14.33 1.65 -36.89
N ARG A 270 -14.66 2.67 -36.11
CA ARG A 270 -16.03 3.21 -36.03
C ARG A 270 -16.49 3.79 -37.37
N SER A 271 -15.60 4.47 -38.08
CA SER A 271 -15.90 5.03 -39.41
C SER A 271 -16.14 3.91 -40.43
N LEU A 272 -15.27 2.91 -40.47
CA LEU A 272 -15.42 1.73 -41.34
C LEU A 272 -16.70 0.93 -41.06
N VAL A 273 -17.09 0.80 -39.79
CA VAL A 273 -18.37 0.18 -39.42
C VAL A 273 -19.56 0.99 -39.96
N ALA A 274 -19.50 2.32 -39.87
CA ALA A 274 -20.56 3.17 -40.41
C ALA A 274 -20.66 3.05 -41.94
N GLU A 275 -19.52 3.06 -42.64
CA GLU A 275 -19.45 2.87 -44.09
C GLU A 275 -19.98 1.49 -44.52
N THR A 276 -19.62 0.43 -43.79
CA THR A 276 -20.14 -0.93 -44.02
C THR A 276 -21.66 -0.97 -43.91
N VAL A 277 -22.21 -0.33 -42.87
CA VAL A 277 -23.65 -0.23 -42.68
C VAL A 277 -24.32 0.57 -43.80
N GLU A 278 -23.69 1.64 -44.29
CA GLU A 278 -24.25 2.44 -45.38
C GLU A 278 -24.22 1.73 -46.74
N ALA A 279 -23.17 0.97 -47.00
CA ALA A 279 -22.99 0.19 -48.22
C ALA A 279 -24.03 -0.93 -48.37
N ASP A 280 -24.54 -1.49 -47.26
CA ASP A 280 -25.56 -2.54 -47.26
C ASP A 280 -27.00 -1.95 -47.18
N PRO A 281 -27.79 -2.00 -48.27
CA PRO A 281 -29.15 -1.47 -48.28
C PRO A 281 -30.11 -2.20 -47.33
N GLU A 282 -29.93 -3.51 -47.13
CA GLU A 282 -30.78 -4.31 -46.24
C GLU A 282 -30.48 -3.95 -44.78
N LEU A 283 -29.20 -3.85 -44.44
CA LEU A 283 -28.76 -3.44 -43.11
C LEU A 283 -29.23 -2.02 -42.78
N ARG A 284 -29.21 -1.07 -43.72
CA ARG A 284 -29.78 0.27 -43.52
C ARG A 284 -31.26 0.24 -43.18
N VAL A 285 -32.04 -0.62 -43.82
CA VAL A 285 -33.48 -0.75 -43.52
C VAL A 285 -33.68 -1.38 -42.15
N GLN A 286 -32.91 -2.42 -41.81
CA GLN A 286 -32.94 -3.05 -40.49
C GLN A 286 -32.55 -2.07 -39.39
N GLU A 287 -31.49 -1.29 -39.57
CA GLU A 287 -31.05 -0.22 -38.67
C GLU A 287 -32.15 0.81 -38.42
N ARG A 288 -32.80 1.30 -39.47
CA ARG A 288 -33.91 2.27 -39.35
C ARG A 288 -35.08 1.69 -38.55
N ARG A 289 -35.44 0.43 -38.81
CA ARG A 289 -36.49 -0.27 -38.05
C ARG A 289 -36.11 -0.44 -36.59
N THR A 290 -34.90 -0.89 -36.29
CA THR A 290 -34.40 -1.09 -34.93
C THR A 290 -34.33 0.23 -34.16
N ARG A 291 -33.83 1.31 -34.78
CA ARG A 291 -33.86 2.65 -34.20
C ARG A 291 -35.29 3.12 -33.92
N PHE A 292 -36.21 2.90 -34.84
CA PHE A 292 -37.62 3.24 -34.66
C PHE A 292 -38.23 2.51 -33.45
N TYR A 293 -38.12 1.18 -33.39
CA TYR A 293 -38.69 0.40 -32.28
C TYR A 293 -38.01 0.70 -30.94
N SER A 294 -36.69 0.82 -30.89
CA SER A 294 -35.98 1.16 -29.65
C SER A 294 -36.33 2.56 -29.15
N SER A 295 -36.53 3.53 -30.05
CA SER A 295 -36.94 4.90 -29.68
C SER A 295 -38.37 4.91 -29.14
N LEU A 296 -39.28 4.18 -29.77
CA LEU A 296 -40.65 4.01 -29.28
C LEU A 296 -40.69 3.34 -27.91
N GLN A 297 -39.96 2.24 -27.72
CA GLN A 297 -39.92 1.54 -26.44
C GLN A 297 -39.39 2.44 -25.30
N LYS A 298 -38.34 3.22 -25.57
CA LYS A 298 -37.81 4.20 -24.61
C LYS A 298 -38.83 5.29 -24.29
N ALA A 299 -39.52 5.81 -25.31
CA ALA A 299 -40.57 6.81 -25.13
C ALA A 299 -41.73 6.24 -24.29
N THR A 300 -42.24 5.06 -24.63
CA THR A 300 -43.31 4.38 -23.88
C THR A 300 -42.93 4.21 -22.41
N ARG A 301 -41.73 3.69 -22.13
CA ARG A 301 -41.25 3.53 -20.76
C ARG A 301 -41.17 4.86 -20.00
N ALA A 302 -40.67 5.92 -20.65
CA ALA A 302 -40.64 7.24 -20.04
C ALA A 302 -42.05 7.75 -19.69
N PHE A 303 -43.07 7.45 -20.50
CA PHE A 303 -44.46 7.80 -20.17
C PHE A 303 -45.09 6.91 -19.11
N GLU A 304 -44.73 5.63 -19.03
CA GLU A 304 -45.16 4.73 -17.95
C GLU A 304 -44.58 5.14 -16.59
N GLU A 305 -43.35 5.66 -16.59
CA GLU A 305 -42.67 6.17 -15.38
C GLU A 305 -43.20 7.54 -14.93
N LEU A 306 -43.95 8.27 -15.78
CA LEU A 306 -44.60 9.52 -15.40
C LEU A 306 -45.84 9.24 -14.53
N THR A 307 -45.68 9.35 -13.22
CA THR A 307 -46.78 9.36 -12.24
C THR A 307 -47.19 10.80 -11.92
N PHE A 308 -48.49 11.06 -11.79
CA PHE A 308 -49.05 12.39 -11.53
C PHE A 308 -49.75 12.50 -10.18
N ASP A 309 -49.38 11.62 -9.23
CA ASP A 309 -50.07 11.47 -7.94
C ASP A 309 -50.04 12.76 -7.09
N ASP A 310 -49.01 13.60 -7.24
CA ASP A 310 -48.85 14.90 -6.56
C ASP A 310 -48.80 16.08 -7.55
N ALA A 311 -49.46 15.96 -8.71
CA ALA A 311 -49.34 16.95 -9.79
C ALA A 311 -49.65 18.39 -9.37
N GLN A 312 -50.48 18.61 -8.34
CA GLN A 312 -50.80 19.96 -7.85
C GLN A 312 -49.58 20.72 -7.28
N ASP A 313 -48.56 20.00 -6.80
CA ASP A 313 -47.38 20.61 -6.16
C ASP A 313 -46.32 21.09 -7.17
N TYR A 314 -46.38 20.60 -8.41
CA TYR A 314 -45.42 20.91 -9.47
C TYR A 314 -46.05 21.21 -10.84
N TYR A 315 -47.38 21.37 -10.90
CA TYR A 315 -48.10 21.68 -12.13
C TYR A 315 -47.66 23.04 -12.69
N GLU A 316 -47.28 23.03 -13.97
CA GLU A 316 -47.08 24.24 -14.77
C GLU A 316 -47.97 24.18 -16.01
N ASP A 317 -48.56 25.31 -16.41
CA ASP A 317 -49.44 25.40 -17.59
C ASP A 317 -48.76 24.94 -18.90
N ASP A 318 -47.42 25.00 -18.96
CA ASP A 318 -46.64 24.52 -20.11
C ASP A 318 -46.60 22.98 -20.22
N MET A 319 -46.80 22.25 -19.11
CA MET A 319 -46.72 20.78 -19.10
C MET A 319 -47.81 20.15 -19.96
N VAL A 320 -49.05 20.66 -19.84
CA VAL A 320 -50.18 20.17 -20.65
C VAL A 320 -49.95 20.48 -22.13
N ARG A 321 -49.53 21.72 -22.43
CA ARG A 321 -49.22 22.14 -23.81
C ARG A 321 -48.18 21.25 -24.49
N ARG A 322 -47.09 20.91 -23.78
CA ARG A 322 -46.04 20.01 -24.33
C ARG A 322 -46.55 18.60 -24.60
N LEU A 323 -47.43 18.07 -23.76
CA LEU A 323 -48.05 16.76 -23.98
C LEU A 323 -49.00 16.77 -25.18
N GLU A 324 -49.76 17.86 -25.37
CA GLU A 324 -50.62 18.05 -26.56
C GLU A 324 -49.81 18.17 -27.86
N GLU A 325 -48.72 18.96 -27.86
CA GLU A 325 -47.79 19.06 -29.00
C GLU A 325 -47.21 17.70 -29.37
N LEU A 326 -46.82 16.91 -28.36
CA LEU A 326 -46.32 15.56 -28.58
C LEU A 326 -47.41 14.63 -29.15
N GLN A 327 -48.63 14.68 -28.62
CA GLN A 327 -49.76 13.91 -29.14
C GLN A 327 -50.00 14.22 -30.62
N GLN A 328 -49.91 15.50 -31.01
CA GLN A 328 -50.07 15.92 -32.40
C GLN A 328 -48.93 15.42 -33.30
N ALA A 329 -47.68 15.44 -32.80
CA ALA A 329 -46.53 14.89 -33.51
C ALA A 329 -46.68 13.37 -33.72
N ILE A 330 -47.09 12.61 -32.69
CA ILE A 330 -47.38 11.17 -32.79
C ILE A 330 -48.49 10.90 -33.80
N GLY A 331 -49.58 11.69 -33.77
CA GLY A 331 -50.67 11.59 -34.75
C GLY A 331 -50.21 11.79 -36.20
N THR A 332 -49.28 12.73 -36.41
CA THR A 332 -48.66 12.97 -37.72
C THR A 332 -47.82 11.77 -38.17
N CYS A 333 -46.99 11.22 -37.28
CA CYS A 333 -46.19 10.02 -37.55
C CYS A 333 -47.05 8.80 -37.88
N LEU A 334 -48.14 8.57 -37.13
CA LEU A 334 -49.09 7.48 -37.38
C LEU A 334 -49.74 7.61 -38.75
N SER A 335 -50.12 8.83 -39.15
CA SER A 335 -50.73 9.10 -40.45
C SER A 335 -49.75 8.79 -41.59
N ALA A 336 -48.49 9.21 -41.45
CA ALA A 336 -47.43 8.91 -42.42
C ALA A 336 -47.17 7.38 -42.55
N LEU A 337 -47.09 6.66 -41.44
CA LEU A 337 -46.89 5.21 -41.44
C LEU A 337 -48.06 4.45 -42.06
N ARG A 338 -49.29 4.84 -41.75
CA ARG A 338 -50.50 4.25 -42.35
C ARG A 338 -50.55 4.50 -43.86
N GLY A 339 -50.18 5.70 -44.30
CA GLY A 339 -50.06 6.03 -45.73
C GLY A 339 -49.05 5.14 -46.45
N ALA A 340 -47.88 4.91 -45.84
CA ALA A 340 -46.85 4.01 -46.40
C ALA A 340 -47.33 2.54 -46.48
N GLY A 341 -48.08 2.06 -45.48
CA GLY A 341 -48.66 0.71 -45.49
C GLY A 341 -49.77 0.50 -46.52
N ALA A 342 -50.59 1.52 -46.79
CA ALA A 342 -51.62 1.48 -47.83
C ALA A 342 -51.03 1.41 -49.25
N HIS A 343 -49.90 2.08 -49.49
CA HIS A 343 -49.18 1.96 -50.77
C HIS A 343 -48.50 0.58 -50.96
N HIS A 344 -48.17 -0.13 -49.88
CA HIS A 344 -47.56 -1.45 -49.93
C HIS A 344 -48.56 -2.61 -50.13
N SER A 345 -49.86 -2.35 -50.01
CA SER A 345 -50.94 -3.35 -50.16
C SER A 345 -51.66 -3.29 -51.52
N HIS A 346 -51.24 -2.39 -52.41
CA HIS A 346 -51.78 -2.19 -53.76
C HIS A 346 -50.73 -2.28 -54.90
N GLY A 347 -49.53 -2.81 -54.62
CA GLY A 347 -48.52 -3.19 -55.61
C GLY A 347 -48.29 -4.69 -55.62
#